data_AF-U2G846-F1
#
_entry.id   AF-U2G846-F1
#
_cell.length_a   1.000
_cell.length_b   1.000
_cell.length_c   1.000
_cell.angle_alpha   90.00
_cell.angle_beta   90.00
_cell.angle_gamma   90.00
#
_symmetry.space_group_name_H-M   'P 1'
#
loop_
_entity.id
_entity.type
_entity.pdbx_description
1 polymer ?
#
loop_
_entity_poly.entity_id
_entity_poly.type
_entity_poly.pdbx_seq_one_letter_code
_entity_poly.pdbx_strand_id
1 'polypeptide(L)'
;MQAGAAMFFTPLVWLGVRPEAVLAILSFNLMYQFWLHNTWMPKLGWLEYVFNTPSAHRVHHASNLDYLDANYGGVLIVFDRLFGTYVAERADEPCRFGLVTPTRSRNPFVVELEHWASLARDVATARDAWTAIRFVLLRPGWRPDNQGETTEELRRRSLVAVRTDA
;
A
#
# COMPACT_ATOMS: atom_id res chain seq x y z
N MET A 1 -3.77 -11.40 3.65
CA MET A 1 -5.18 -11.61 4.04
C MET A 1 -5.95 -12.22 2.87
N GLN A 2 -6.52 -13.42 3.03
CA GLN A 2 -7.29 -14.13 1.99
C GLN A 2 -8.82 -13.99 2.16
N ALA A 3 -9.29 -13.17 3.12
CA ALA A 3 -10.71 -13.03 3.44
C ALA A 3 -11.56 -12.52 2.24
N GLY A 4 -10.97 -11.72 1.35
CA GLY A 4 -11.66 -11.24 0.15
C GLY A 4 -11.90 -12.33 -0.90
N ALA A 5 -11.03 -13.35 -0.99
CA ALA A 5 -11.12 -14.37 -2.04
C ALA A 5 -12.45 -15.13 -1.98
N ALA A 6 -12.92 -15.50 -0.79
CA ALA A 6 -14.20 -16.16 -0.63
C ALA A 6 -15.35 -15.27 -1.15
N MET A 7 -15.34 -13.98 -0.83
CA MET A 7 -16.38 -13.03 -1.26
C MET A 7 -16.42 -12.87 -2.80
N PHE A 8 -15.25 -12.79 -3.45
CA PHE A 8 -15.17 -12.59 -4.90
C PHE A 8 -15.41 -13.87 -5.72
N PHE A 9 -14.91 -15.03 -5.26
CA PHE A 9 -14.93 -16.25 -6.06
C PHE A 9 -16.11 -17.19 -5.75
N THR A 10 -16.72 -17.12 -4.57
CA THR A 10 -17.90 -17.97 -4.25
C THR A 10 -19.07 -17.73 -5.21
N PRO A 11 -19.44 -16.48 -5.56
CA PRO A 11 -20.49 -16.24 -6.55
C PRO A 11 -20.18 -16.86 -7.92
N LEU A 12 -18.91 -16.83 -8.35
CA LEU A 12 -18.49 -17.44 -9.61
C LEU A 12 -18.68 -18.96 -9.60
N VAL A 13 -18.36 -19.62 -8.48
CA VAL A 13 -18.58 -21.05 -8.31
C VAL A 13 -20.07 -21.39 -8.37
N TRP A 14 -20.92 -20.60 -7.72
CA TRP A 14 -22.38 -20.76 -7.81
C TRP A 14 -22.93 -20.54 -9.22
N LEU A 15 -22.30 -19.67 -10.01
CA LEU A 15 -22.62 -19.46 -11.43
C LEU A 15 -22.06 -20.55 -12.36
N GLY A 16 -21.47 -21.62 -11.82
CA GLY A 16 -21.01 -22.78 -12.56
C GLY A 16 -19.52 -22.79 -12.90
N VAL A 17 -18.73 -21.83 -12.39
CA VAL A 17 -17.27 -21.92 -12.49
C VAL A 17 -16.77 -23.07 -11.63
N ARG A 18 -16.00 -23.96 -12.25
CA ARG A 18 -15.42 -25.11 -11.57
C ARG A 18 -14.52 -24.68 -10.40
N PRO A 19 -14.72 -25.21 -9.17
CA PRO A 19 -13.89 -24.87 -8.02
C PRO A 19 -12.40 -25.11 -8.27
N GLU A 20 -12.04 -26.15 -9.04
CA GLU A 20 -10.64 -26.45 -9.33
C GLU A 20 -9.97 -25.33 -10.13
N ALA A 21 -10.70 -24.66 -11.02
CA ALA A 21 -10.18 -23.53 -11.79
C ALA A 21 -9.92 -22.31 -10.89
N VAL A 22 -10.83 -22.04 -9.94
CA VAL A 22 -10.64 -20.98 -8.94
C VAL A 22 -9.40 -21.27 -8.08
N LEU A 23 -9.29 -22.50 -7.57
CA LEU A 23 -8.14 -22.91 -6.75
C LEU A 23 -6.82 -22.83 -7.53
N ALA A 24 -6.82 -23.20 -8.81
CA ALA A 24 -5.65 -23.09 -9.68
C ALA A 24 -5.22 -21.62 -9.85
N ILE A 25 -6.16 -20.72 -10.18
CA ILE A 25 -5.87 -19.30 -10.36
C ILE A 25 -5.36 -18.67 -9.06
N LEU A 26 -5.99 -18.97 -7.92
CA LEU A 26 -5.53 -18.50 -6.62
C LEU A 26 -4.13 -19.02 -6.28
N SER A 27 -3.83 -20.27 -6.61
CA SER A 27 -2.50 -20.87 -6.42
C SER A 27 -1.43 -20.17 -7.28
N PHE A 28 -1.70 -19.96 -8.57
CA PHE A 28 -0.78 -19.26 -9.46
C PHE A 28 -0.58 -17.80 -9.03
N ASN A 29 -1.66 -17.11 -8.65
CA ASN A 29 -1.58 -15.76 -8.14
C ASN A 29 -0.73 -15.72 -6.87
N LEU A 30 -0.95 -16.62 -5.92
CA LEU A 30 -0.17 -16.70 -4.68
C LEU A 30 1.32 -16.92 -4.97
N MET A 31 1.65 -17.85 -5.87
CA MET A 31 3.04 -18.11 -6.25
C MET A 31 3.70 -16.89 -6.90
N TYR A 32 2.98 -16.20 -7.79
CA TYR A 32 3.45 -14.96 -8.38
C TYR A 32 3.63 -13.86 -7.34
N GLN A 33 2.68 -13.69 -6.41
CA GLN A 33 2.80 -12.75 -5.30
C GLN A 33 4.02 -13.06 -4.44
N PHE A 34 4.26 -14.33 -4.07
CA PHE A 34 5.47 -14.70 -3.34
C PHE A 34 6.75 -14.34 -4.10
N TRP A 35 6.79 -14.60 -5.40
CA TRP A 35 7.93 -14.26 -6.24
C TRP A 35 8.22 -12.74 -6.24
N LEU A 36 7.21 -11.87 -6.18
CA LEU A 36 7.42 -10.42 -6.09
C LEU A 36 8.12 -9.97 -4.80
N HIS A 37 7.93 -10.69 -3.69
CA HIS A 37 8.43 -10.30 -2.36
C HIS A 37 9.87 -10.79 -2.12
N ASN A 38 10.80 -10.45 -3.01
CA ASN A 38 12.21 -10.71 -2.80
C ASN A 38 13.06 -9.46 -3.04
N THR A 39 14.21 -9.37 -2.37
CA THR A 39 15.08 -8.19 -2.39
C THR A 39 16.29 -8.31 -3.31
N TRP A 40 16.57 -9.50 -3.85
CA TRP A 40 17.79 -9.79 -4.58
C TRP A 40 17.63 -9.77 -6.10
N MET A 41 16.40 -9.81 -6.62
CA MET A 41 16.15 -9.72 -8.05
C MET A 41 16.43 -8.29 -8.56
N PRO A 42 17.26 -8.15 -9.62
CA PRO A 42 17.49 -6.87 -10.27
C PRO A 42 16.26 -6.44 -11.08
N LYS A 43 16.32 -5.25 -11.69
CA LYS A 43 15.35 -4.82 -12.69
C LYS A 43 15.34 -5.77 -13.88
N LEU A 44 14.15 -6.11 -14.37
CA LEU A 44 13.97 -7.12 -15.42
C LEU A 44 13.83 -6.54 -16.84
N GLY A 45 14.27 -5.29 -17.04
CA GLY A 45 14.24 -4.62 -18.34
C GLY A 45 12.82 -4.41 -18.85
N TRP A 46 12.51 -4.94 -20.04
CA TRP A 46 11.22 -4.70 -20.71
C TRP A 46 10.01 -5.25 -19.92
N LEU A 47 10.22 -6.27 -19.08
CA LEU A 47 9.16 -6.83 -18.25
C LEU A 47 8.57 -5.81 -17.26
N GLU A 48 9.38 -4.84 -16.81
CA GLU A 48 9.00 -3.73 -15.92
C GLU A 48 7.97 -2.77 -16.54
N TYR A 49 7.70 -2.89 -17.83
CA TYR A 49 6.69 -2.07 -18.52
C TYR A 49 5.32 -2.72 -18.51
N VAL A 50 5.25 -4.04 -18.30
CA VAL A 50 4.00 -4.82 -18.41
C VAL A 50 3.60 -5.41 -17.06
N PHE A 51 4.54 -6.06 -16.39
CA PHE A 51 4.30 -6.79 -15.15
C PHE A 51 4.77 -6.02 -13.94
N ASN A 52 4.12 -6.24 -12.80
CA ASN A 52 4.75 -5.96 -11.53
C ASN A 52 5.96 -6.91 -11.39
N THR A 53 7.09 -6.38 -11.00
CA THR A 53 8.34 -7.12 -10.83
C THR A 53 8.78 -6.98 -9.37
N PRO A 54 9.74 -7.78 -8.88
CA PRO A 54 10.26 -7.57 -7.54
C PRO A 54 10.81 -6.15 -7.32
N SER A 55 11.35 -5.49 -8.35
CA SER A 55 11.81 -4.10 -8.26
C SER A 55 10.67 -3.11 -8.06
N ALA A 56 9.63 -3.18 -8.91
CA ALA A 56 8.45 -2.32 -8.77
C ALA A 56 7.69 -2.60 -7.46
N HIS A 57 7.62 -3.86 -7.05
CA HIS A 57 6.94 -4.28 -5.82
C HIS A 57 7.68 -3.87 -4.54
N ARG A 58 9.01 -3.79 -4.56
CA ARG A 58 9.77 -3.23 -3.43
C ARG A 58 9.42 -1.78 -3.16
N VAL A 59 9.26 -0.98 -4.22
CA VAL A 59 8.81 0.41 -4.12
C VAL A 59 7.42 0.50 -3.50
N HIS A 60 6.50 -0.38 -3.90
CA HIS A 60 5.16 -0.47 -3.30
C HIS A 60 5.20 -0.68 -1.77
N HIS A 61 6.14 -1.49 -1.29
CA HIS A 61 6.34 -1.77 0.14
C HIS A 61 7.26 -0.78 0.87
N ALA A 62 7.83 0.19 0.16
CA ALA A 62 8.79 1.09 0.75
C ALA A 62 8.10 2.23 1.53
N SER A 63 8.71 2.63 2.65
CA SER A 63 8.29 3.74 3.50
C SER A 63 9.06 5.03 3.23
N ASN A 64 9.92 5.05 2.20
CA ASN A 64 10.53 6.28 1.69
C ASN A 64 9.45 7.25 1.21
N LEU A 65 9.56 8.53 1.55
CA LEU A 65 8.59 9.55 1.15
C LEU A 65 8.38 9.63 -0.38
N ASP A 66 9.44 9.38 -1.14
CA ASP A 66 9.42 9.33 -2.61
C ASP A 66 8.69 8.11 -3.18
N TYR A 67 8.55 7.04 -2.40
CA TYR A 67 7.95 5.76 -2.80
C TYR A 67 6.56 5.51 -2.22
N LEU A 68 6.11 6.34 -1.27
CA LEU A 68 4.75 6.26 -0.74
C LEU A 68 3.71 6.46 -1.84
N ASP A 69 2.60 5.74 -1.73
CA ASP A 69 1.47 5.83 -2.66
C ASP A 69 1.86 5.59 -4.13
N ALA A 70 2.66 4.54 -4.37
CA ALA A 70 3.12 4.14 -5.69
C ALA A 70 2.94 2.63 -5.96
N ASN A 71 2.92 2.28 -7.24
CA ASN A 71 2.96 0.90 -7.75
C ASN A 71 1.90 -0.04 -7.15
N TYR A 72 0.61 0.30 -7.30
CA TYR A 72 -0.53 -0.44 -6.76
C TYR A 72 -0.85 -1.76 -7.48
N GLY A 73 -0.39 -1.94 -8.72
CA GLY A 73 -0.71 -3.08 -9.55
C GLY A 73 -0.19 -4.40 -9.00
N GLY A 74 -1.07 -5.35 -8.67
CA GLY A 74 -0.65 -6.65 -8.13
C GLY A 74 0.01 -7.59 -9.15
N VAL A 75 -0.35 -7.51 -10.44
CA VAL A 75 0.23 -8.32 -11.53
C VAL A 75 0.66 -7.46 -12.70
N LEU A 76 -0.15 -6.48 -13.09
CA LEU A 76 0.12 -5.61 -14.22
C LEU A 76 0.48 -4.21 -13.73
N ILE A 77 1.69 -3.75 -14.05
CA ILE A 77 2.15 -2.39 -13.73
C ILE A 77 1.67 -1.35 -14.76
N VAL A 78 1.06 -1.82 -15.87
CA VAL A 78 0.52 -0.96 -16.93
C VAL A 78 -0.48 0.04 -16.39
N PHE A 79 -1.31 -0.36 -15.41
CA PHE A 79 -2.30 0.54 -14.81
C PHE A 79 -1.63 1.66 -14.03
N ASP A 80 -0.57 1.38 -13.28
CA ASP A 80 0.20 2.43 -12.59
C ASP A 80 0.81 3.44 -13.56
N ARG A 81 1.24 2.98 -14.73
CA ARG A 81 1.74 3.87 -15.78
C ARG A 81 0.62 4.70 -16.40
N LEU A 82 -0.54 4.10 -16.64
CA LEU A 82 -1.71 4.80 -17.20
C LEU A 82 -2.25 5.87 -16.25
N PHE A 83 -2.28 5.58 -14.95
CA PHE A 83 -2.85 6.47 -13.93
C PHE A 83 -1.81 7.35 -13.22
N GLY A 84 -0.53 7.24 -13.60
CA GLY A 84 0.54 8.11 -13.10
C GLY A 84 1.01 7.77 -11.68
N THR A 85 0.79 6.54 -11.20
CA THR A 85 1.24 6.05 -9.89
C THR A 85 2.51 5.21 -9.97
N TYR A 86 3.07 5.02 -11.17
CA TYR A 86 4.33 4.29 -11.35
C TYR A 86 5.53 5.09 -10.85
N VAL A 87 6.32 4.48 -9.96
CA VAL A 87 7.62 4.99 -9.51
C VAL A 87 8.67 3.89 -9.66
N ALA A 88 9.78 4.21 -10.34
CA ALA A 88 10.88 3.29 -10.52
C ALA A 88 11.78 3.24 -9.27
N GLU A 89 12.22 2.04 -8.87
CA GLU A 89 13.23 1.88 -7.84
C GLU A 89 14.53 2.59 -8.26
N ARG A 90 15.10 3.42 -7.39
CA ARG A 90 16.35 4.16 -7.67
C ARG A 90 17.50 3.63 -6.81
N ALA A 91 18.70 3.66 -7.37
CA ALA A 91 19.90 3.17 -6.67
C ALA A 91 20.41 4.14 -5.61
N ASP A 92 20.19 5.44 -5.83
CA ASP A 92 20.53 6.55 -4.92
C ASP A 92 19.56 6.67 -3.73
N GLU A 93 18.37 6.05 -3.81
CA GLU A 93 17.44 5.93 -2.70
C GLU A 93 16.97 4.48 -2.53
N PRO A 94 17.72 3.64 -1.80
CA PRO A 94 17.31 2.29 -1.49
C PRO A 94 15.99 2.22 -0.72
N CYS A 95 15.19 1.20 -1.00
CA CYS A 95 13.92 0.97 -0.32
C CYS A 95 14.14 0.71 1.18
N ARG A 96 13.46 1.49 2.03
CA ARG A 96 13.33 1.27 3.47
C ARG A 96 11.98 0.62 3.73
N PHE A 97 11.96 -0.46 4.50
CA PHE A 97 10.74 -1.21 4.79
C PHE A 97 10.22 -0.90 6.20
N GLY A 98 8.94 -1.16 6.41
CA GLY A 98 8.24 -0.94 7.66
C GLY A 98 7.22 0.20 7.55
N LEU A 99 6.67 0.61 8.69
CA LEU A 99 5.71 1.70 8.75
C LEU A 99 6.43 3.06 8.71
N VAL A 100 5.80 4.06 8.10
CA VAL A 100 6.28 5.46 8.11
C VAL A 100 6.45 5.96 9.55
N THR A 101 5.52 5.57 10.42
CA THR A 101 5.62 5.75 11.87
C THR A 101 5.87 4.38 12.50
N PRO A 102 7.13 4.07 12.91
CA PRO A 102 7.47 2.73 13.37
C PRO A 102 6.73 2.33 14.66
N THR A 103 6.19 1.12 14.68
CA THR A 103 5.75 0.50 15.93
C THR A 103 6.97 0.15 16.79
N ARG A 104 6.88 0.45 18.09
CA ARG A 104 7.96 0.15 19.06
C ARG A 104 7.66 -1.09 19.92
N SER A 105 6.48 -1.67 19.74
CA SER A 105 6.05 -2.84 20.49
C SER A 105 6.49 -4.13 19.82
N ARG A 106 6.78 -5.15 20.63
CA ARG A 106 6.97 -6.54 20.18
C ARG A 106 5.76 -7.44 20.50
N ASN A 107 4.72 -6.87 21.11
CA ASN A 107 3.50 -7.60 21.44
C ASN A 107 2.61 -7.68 20.18
N PRO A 108 2.30 -8.88 19.66
CA PRO A 108 1.55 -9.04 18.41
C PRO A 108 0.14 -8.43 18.48
N PHE A 109 -0.50 -8.44 19.66
CA PHE A 109 -1.80 -7.81 19.84
C PHE A 109 -1.72 -6.29 19.74
N VAL A 110 -0.64 -5.69 20.22
CA VAL A 110 -0.43 -4.24 20.09
C VAL A 110 -0.17 -3.88 18.63
N VAL A 111 0.73 -4.61 17.97
CA VAL A 111 1.07 -4.37 16.56
C VAL A 111 -0.17 -4.45 15.65
N GLU A 112 -1.03 -5.45 15.88
CA GLU A 112 -2.25 -5.64 15.09
C GLU A 112 -3.33 -4.59 15.42
N LEU A 113 -3.49 -4.20 16.70
CA LEU A 113 -4.63 -3.40 17.16
C LEU A 113 -4.35 -1.91 17.37
N GLU A 114 -3.09 -1.46 17.42
CA GLU A 114 -2.76 -0.07 17.75
C GLU A 114 -3.33 0.94 16.75
N HIS A 115 -3.34 0.59 15.45
CA HIS A 115 -3.89 1.43 14.39
C HIS A 115 -5.41 1.50 14.45
N TRP A 116 -6.09 0.38 14.78
CA TRP A 116 -7.53 0.35 15.04
C TRP A 116 -7.89 1.19 16.27
N ALA A 117 -7.10 1.11 17.33
CA ALA A 117 -7.30 1.93 18.52
C ALA A 117 -7.03 3.42 18.24
N SER A 118 -6.12 3.76 17.32
CA SER A 118 -5.94 5.13 16.85
C SER A 118 -7.16 5.63 16.10
N LEU A 119 -7.63 4.87 15.11
CA LEU A 119 -8.81 5.23 14.34
C LEU A 119 -10.05 5.38 15.24
N ALA A 120 -10.24 4.46 16.20
CA ALA A 120 -11.34 4.55 17.14
C ALA A 120 -11.27 5.81 18.01
N ARG A 121 -10.06 6.24 18.43
CA ARG A 121 -9.86 7.50 19.14
C ARG A 121 -10.14 8.71 18.26
N ASP A 122 -9.70 8.70 17.00
CA ASP A 122 -9.97 9.80 16.05
C ASP A 122 -11.48 9.97 15.83
N VAL A 123 -12.19 8.85 15.63
CA VAL A 123 -13.67 8.84 15.52
C VAL A 123 -14.34 9.31 16.82
N ALA A 124 -13.90 8.83 17.98
CA ALA A 124 -14.50 9.18 19.27
C ALA A 124 -14.26 10.64 19.68
N THR A 125 -13.16 11.25 19.22
CA THR A 125 -12.80 12.65 19.50
C THR A 125 -13.21 13.62 18.40
N ALA A 126 -13.90 13.11 17.36
CA ALA A 126 -14.42 13.95 16.29
C ALA A 126 -15.41 14.99 16.84
N ARG A 127 -15.31 16.23 16.34
CA ARG A 127 -16.16 17.34 16.78
C ARG A 127 -17.61 17.21 16.32
N ASP A 128 -17.84 16.43 15.28
CA ASP A 128 -19.12 16.24 14.63
C ASP A 128 -19.13 14.90 13.87
N ALA A 129 -20.34 14.43 13.54
CA ALA A 129 -20.54 13.14 12.88
C ALA A 129 -19.91 13.09 11.47
N TRP A 130 -19.81 14.23 10.78
CA TRP A 130 -19.21 14.27 9.45
C TRP A 130 -17.69 14.10 9.51
N THR A 131 -17.05 14.75 10.48
CA THR A 131 -15.63 14.53 10.78
C THR A 131 -15.35 13.06 11.15
N ALA A 132 -16.23 12.45 11.95
CA ALA A 132 -16.12 11.03 12.30
C ALA A 132 -16.19 10.10 11.06
N ILE A 133 -17.15 10.34 10.16
CA ILE A 133 -17.27 9.60 8.90
C ILE A 133 -16.01 9.76 8.04
N ARG A 134 -15.46 10.98 7.98
CA ARG A 134 -14.25 11.27 7.19
C ARG A 134 -13.01 10.58 7.72
N PHE A 135 -12.86 10.38 9.04
CA PHE A 135 -11.76 9.58 9.57
C PHE A 135 -11.79 8.11 9.09
N VAL A 136 -12.98 7.56 8.84
CA VAL A 136 -13.13 6.19 8.35
C VAL A 136 -12.96 6.10 6.83
N LEU A 137 -13.47 7.07 6.09
CA LEU A 137 -13.51 7.03 4.62
C LEU A 137 -12.30 7.64 3.92
N LEU A 138 -11.66 8.63 4.52
CA LEU A 138 -10.50 9.28 3.92
C LEU A 138 -9.22 8.54 4.26
N ARG A 139 -8.17 8.85 3.50
CA ARG A 139 -6.86 8.24 3.64
C ARG A 139 -6.27 8.42 5.04
N PRO A 140 -5.46 7.45 5.52
CA PRO A 140 -4.71 7.58 6.76
C PRO A 140 -3.91 8.89 6.84
N GLY A 141 -3.85 9.45 8.03
CA GLY A 141 -3.17 10.73 8.27
C GLY A 141 -4.00 11.97 7.89
N TRP A 142 -5.20 11.86 7.32
CA TRP A 142 -6.06 13.01 7.07
C TRP A 142 -6.46 13.71 8.38
N ARG A 143 -6.46 15.04 8.36
CA ARG A 143 -6.96 15.90 9.45
C ARG A 143 -7.76 17.08 8.90
N PRO A 144 -8.80 17.55 9.63
CA PRO A 144 -9.67 18.63 9.17
C PRO A 144 -8.98 19.99 9.03
N ASP A 145 -7.86 20.20 9.70
CA ASP A 145 -7.05 21.42 9.68
C ASP A 145 -5.92 21.41 8.64
N ASN A 146 -5.84 20.36 7.81
CA ASN A 146 -4.75 20.10 6.87
C ASN A 146 -3.36 19.97 7.53
N GLN A 147 -3.27 19.81 8.85
CA GLN A 147 -2.03 19.51 9.57
C GLN A 147 -1.82 18.00 9.74
N GLY A 148 -2.31 17.24 8.76
CA GLY A 148 -2.28 15.79 8.75
C GLY A 148 -0.93 15.21 8.31
N GLU A 149 -0.82 13.89 8.36
CA GLU A 149 0.34 13.11 7.91
C GLU A 149 0.05 12.33 6.64
N THR A 150 -0.82 12.85 5.77
CA THR A 150 -1.00 12.27 4.44
C THR A 150 0.28 12.42 3.63
N THR A 151 0.52 11.51 2.69
CA THR A 151 1.72 11.54 1.84
C THR A 151 1.94 12.89 1.17
N GLU A 152 0.89 13.54 0.64
CA GLU A 152 1.04 14.86 0.02
C GLU A 152 1.45 15.95 1.01
N GLU A 153 0.98 15.87 2.25
CA GLU A 153 1.35 16.83 3.29
C GLU A 153 2.79 16.60 3.77
N LEU A 154 3.21 15.34 3.87
CA LEU A 154 4.60 14.98 4.15
C LEU A 154 5.55 15.48 3.03
N ARG A 155 5.17 15.29 1.75
CA ARG A 155 5.92 15.81 0.59
C ARG A 155 5.97 17.34 0.58
N ARG A 156 4.87 18.01 0.90
CA ARG A 156 4.82 19.47 0.98
C ARG A 156 5.79 19.99 2.05
N ARG A 157 5.77 19.38 3.24
CA ARG A 157 6.65 19.74 4.36
C ARG A 157 8.13 19.52 4.04
N SER A 158 8.49 18.42 3.38
CA SER A 158 9.89 18.17 2.99
C SER A 158 10.40 19.20 1.98
N LEU A 159 9.59 19.58 0.98
CA LEU A 159 9.94 20.60 -0.01
C LEU A 159 10.16 21.99 0.62
N VAL A 160 9.33 22.36 1.60
CA VAL A 160 9.50 23.63 2.33
C VAL A 160 10.81 23.63 3.13
N ALA A 161 11.12 22.53 3.82
CA ALA A 161 12.35 22.42 4.61
C ALA A 161 13.61 22.54 3.73
N VAL A 162 13.64 21.86 2.58
CA VAL A 162 14.77 21.98 1.63
C VAL A 162 14.95 23.42 1.13
N ARG A 163 13.85 24.17 0.93
CA ARG A 163 13.92 25.57 0.49
C ARG A 163 14.39 26.53 1.59
N THR A 164 14.11 26.24 2.86
CA THR A 164 14.56 27.10 3.97
C THR A 164 16.03 26.88 4.31
N ASP A 165 16.58 25.72 3.94
CA ASP A 165 17.97 25.34 4.25
C ASP A 165 18.95 25.66 3.09
N ALA A 166 18.46 26.23 1.97
CA ALA A 166 19.21 26.61 0.78
C ALA A 166 19.38 28.14 0.67
#